data_AF-A0A1G0DB95-F1
#
_entry.id   AF-A0A1G0DB95-F1
#
_cell.length_a   1.000
_cell.length_b   1.000
_cell.length_c   1.000
_cell.angle_alpha   90.00
_cell.angle_beta   90.00
_cell.angle_gamma   90.00
#
_symmetry.space_group_name_H-M   'P 1'
#
loop_
_entity.id
_entity.type
_entity.pdbx_description
1 polymer ?
#
loop_
_entity_poly.entity_id
_entity_poly.type
_entity_poly.pdbx_seq_one_letter_code
_entity_poly.pdbx_strand_id
1 'polypeptide(L)'
;MKKQAGFTLIELVMVIVILGILAATALPKFVDLSADANAAALRSTAGSLSSGNAINYAKRSLHSTSGVAVDDCADGPSLVEGGALSGYTVNTSGVNAGQTASCTVTQTSTTNTASYSLTGIN
;
A
#
# COMPACT_ATOMS: atom_id res chain seq x y z
N MET A 1 -39.06 -40.08 29.73
CA MET A 1 -38.08 -39.06 30.16
C MET A 1 -36.94 -39.06 29.14
N LYS A 2 -36.75 -37.98 28.39
CA LYS A 2 -35.61 -37.87 27.45
C LYS A 2 -34.35 -37.60 28.27
N LYS A 3 -33.34 -38.46 28.20
CA LYS A 3 -32.02 -38.22 28.81
C LYS A 3 -31.40 -37.01 28.13
N GLN A 4 -31.20 -35.93 28.88
CA GLN A 4 -30.42 -34.79 28.42
C GLN A 4 -28.95 -35.21 28.44
N ALA A 5 -28.34 -35.39 27.26
CA ALA A 5 -26.91 -35.61 27.14
C ALA A 5 -26.21 -34.29 27.48
N GLY A 6 -25.65 -34.19 28.69
CA GLY A 6 -24.81 -33.07 29.08
C GLY A 6 -23.47 -33.14 28.35
N PHE A 7 -22.90 -31.97 28.04
CA PHE A 7 -21.56 -31.85 27.47
C PHE A 7 -20.53 -32.34 28.49
N THR A 8 -19.61 -33.20 28.07
CA THR A 8 -18.60 -33.76 28.98
C THR A 8 -17.46 -32.76 29.20
N LEU A 9 -16.85 -32.78 30.39
CA LEU A 9 -15.68 -31.94 30.66
C LEU A 9 -14.52 -32.25 29.70
N ILE A 10 -14.39 -33.50 29.27
CA ILE A 10 -13.35 -33.90 28.31
C ILE A 10 -13.60 -33.33 26.91
N GLU A 11 -14.85 -33.19 26.47
CA GLU A 11 -15.17 -32.50 25.22
C GLU A 11 -14.81 -31.02 25.27
N LEU A 12 -14.98 -30.36 26.43
CA LEU A 12 -14.55 -28.96 26.57
C LEU A 12 -13.03 -28.84 26.48
N VAL A 13 -12.32 -29.72 27.19
CA VAL A 13 -10.85 -29.74 27.21
C VAL A 13 -10.27 -30.06 25.83
N MET A 14 -10.81 -31.05 25.11
CA MET A 14 -10.30 -31.39 23.79
C MET A 14 -10.50 -30.24 22.78
N VAL A 15 -11.61 -29.50 22.88
CA VAL A 15 -11.88 -28.35 21.99
C VAL A 15 -10.87 -27.23 22.20
N ILE A 16 -10.60 -26.83 23.45
CA ILE A 16 -9.60 -25.78 23.72
C ILE A 16 -8.18 -26.20 23.33
N VAL A 17 -7.85 -27.49 23.44
CA VAL A 17 -6.55 -28.03 23.00
C VAL A 17 -6.44 -27.94 21.48
N ILE A 18 -7.46 -28.37 20.73
CA ILE A 18 -7.48 -28.28 19.26
C ILE A 18 -7.40 -26.81 18.82
N LEU A 19 -8.21 -25.92 19.42
CA LEU A 19 -8.16 -24.48 19.13
C LEU A 19 -6.80 -23.87 19.48
N GLY A 20 -6.14 -24.33 20.55
CA GLY A 20 -4.80 -23.91 20.91
C GLY A 20 -3.74 -24.26 19.85
N ILE A 21 -3.79 -25.49 19.32
CA ILE A 21 -2.88 -25.95 18.26
C ILE A 21 -3.15 -25.19 16.95
N LEU A 22 -4.42 -25.03 16.58
CA LEU A 22 -4.80 -24.26 15.38
C LEU A 22 -4.37 -22.80 15.50
N ALA A 23 -4.56 -22.16 16.66
CA ALA A 23 -4.12 -20.79 16.89
C ALA A 23 -2.60 -20.66 16.82
N ALA A 24 -1.85 -21.57 17.44
CA ALA A 24 -0.39 -21.56 17.45
C ALA A 24 0.22 -21.70 16.04
N THR A 25 -0.46 -22.43 15.14
CA THR A 25 0.01 -22.66 13.76
C THR A 25 -0.50 -21.62 12.76
N ALA A 26 -1.72 -21.12 12.93
CA ALA A 26 -2.34 -20.15 12.01
C ALA A 26 -1.86 -18.71 12.24
N LEU A 27 -1.61 -18.32 13.50
CA LEU A 27 -1.28 -16.93 13.84
C LEU A 27 0.01 -16.42 13.19
N PRO A 28 1.13 -17.18 13.18
CA PRO A 28 2.35 -16.74 12.48
C PRO A 28 2.10 -16.51 10.98
N LYS A 29 1.38 -17.43 10.32
CA LYS A 29 1.05 -17.33 8.90
C LYS A 29 0.18 -16.12 8.57
N PHE A 30 -0.76 -15.78 9.45
CA PHE A 30 -1.62 -14.62 9.27
C PHE A 30 -0.84 -13.29 9.36
N VAL A 31 0.13 -13.21 10.28
CA VAL A 31 1.00 -12.03 10.42
C VAL A 31 1.88 -11.84 9.18
N ASP A 32 2.51 -12.92 8.70
CA ASP A 32 3.34 -12.88 7.49
C ASP A 32 2.54 -12.42 6.27
N LEU A 33 1.35 -13.01 6.06
CA LEU A 33 0.47 -12.63 4.94
C LEU A 33 0.05 -11.16 5.01
N SER A 34 -0.22 -10.64 6.21
CA SER A 34 -0.59 -9.25 6.41
C SER A 34 0.58 -8.30 6.06
N ALA A 35 1.81 -8.67 6.42
CA ALA A 35 3.00 -7.90 6.06
C ALA A 35 3.22 -7.89 4.54
N ASP A 36 3.09 -9.04 3.88
CA ASP A 36 3.22 -9.17 2.43
C ASP A 36 2.14 -8.40 1.68
N ALA A 37 0.89 -8.44 2.16
CA ALA A 37 -0.22 -7.68 1.60
C ALA A 37 0.04 -6.17 1.67
N ASN A 38 0.53 -5.67 2.81
CA ASN A 38 0.91 -4.26 2.96
C ASN A 38 2.06 -3.87 2.02
N ALA A 39 3.09 -4.71 1.91
CA ALA A 39 4.21 -4.47 1.01
C ALA A 39 3.77 -4.48 -0.48
N ALA A 40 2.83 -5.35 -0.86
CA ALA A 40 2.28 -5.40 -2.19
C ALA A 40 1.41 -4.16 -2.50
N ALA A 41 0.56 -3.74 -1.57
CA ALA A 41 -0.23 -2.52 -1.71
C ALA A 41 0.65 -1.28 -1.86
N LEU A 42 1.69 -1.16 -1.03
CA LEU A 42 2.67 -0.05 -1.12
C LEU A 42 3.40 -0.03 -2.48
N ARG A 43 3.84 -1.18 -2.99
CA ARG A 43 4.42 -1.30 -4.33
C ARG A 43 3.44 -0.95 -5.44
N SER A 44 2.17 -1.35 -5.29
CA SER A 44 1.11 -0.97 -6.23
C SER A 44 0.92 0.54 -6.27
N THR A 45 0.87 1.19 -5.11
CA THR A 45 0.78 2.65 -5.00
C THR A 45 1.96 3.35 -5.67
N ALA A 46 3.19 2.89 -5.41
CA ALA A 46 4.38 3.41 -6.07
C ALA A 46 4.31 3.25 -7.61
N GLY A 47 3.84 2.10 -8.10
CA GLY A 47 3.63 1.85 -9.53
C GLY A 47 2.58 2.78 -10.14
N SER A 48 1.46 3.01 -9.45
CA SER A 48 0.41 3.95 -9.88
C SER A 48 0.92 5.39 -9.98
N LEU A 49 1.77 5.83 -9.04
CA LEU A 49 2.40 7.15 -9.07
C LEU A 49 3.32 7.32 -10.29
N SER A 50 4.18 6.33 -10.55
CA SER A 50 5.06 6.32 -11.73
C SER A 50 4.26 6.36 -13.04
N SER A 51 3.20 5.55 -13.13
CA SER A 51 2.30 5.51 -14.29
C SER A 51 1.55 6.83 -14.51
N GLY A 52 0.96 7.39 -13.46
CA GLY A 52 0.25 8.69 -13.51
C GLY A 52 1.18 9.81 -13.96
N ASN A 53 2.41 9.82 -13.45
CA ASN A 53 3.44 10.75 -13.90
C ASN A 53 3.80 10.56 -15.39
N ALA A 54 3.99 9.33 -15.86
CA ALA A 54 4.32 9.08 -17.27
C ALA A 54 3.22 9.58 -18.22
N ILE A 55 1.95 9.39 -17.85
CA ILE A 55 0.79 9.88 -18.61
C ILE A 55 0.73 11.41 -18.57
N ASN A 56 0.94 12.03 -17.40
CA ASN A 56 0.99 13.48 -17.26
C ASN A 56 2.11 14.08 -18.11
N TYR A 57 3.33 13.54 -17.99
CA TYR A 57 4.50 13.97 -18.74
C TYR A 57 4.26 13.91 -20.24
N ALA A 58 3.68 12.80 -20.74
CA ALA A 58 3.34 12.66 -22.16
C ALA A 58 2.33 13.72 -22.63
N LYS A 59 1.27 13.97 -21.86
CA LYS A 59 0.28 15.01 -22.20
C LYS A 59 0.90 16.41 -22.22
N ARG A 60 1.69 16.74 -21.20
CA ARG A 60 2.26 18.08 -21.02
C ARG A 60 3.42 18.36 -21.96
N SER A 61 4.15 17.32 -22.39
CA SER A 61 5.19 17.42 -23.43
C SER A 61 4.63 17.81 -24.81
N LEU A 62 3.36 17.50 -25.07
CA LEU A 62 2.68 17.90 -26.31
C LEU A 62 2.13 19.33 -26.21
N HIS A 63 1.61 19.70 -25.05
CA HIS A 63 1.08 21.05 -24.81
C HIS A 63 1.20 21.43 -23.33
N SER A 64 1.85 22.56 -23.03
CA SER A 64 2.14 22.98 -21.65
C SER A 64 0.91 23.29 -20.79
N THR A 65 -0.28 23.39 -21.38
CA THR A 65 -1.55 23.54 -20.63
C THR A 65 -2.29 22.22 -20.45
N SER A 66 -1.83 21.14 -21.09
CA SER A 66 -2.44 19.80 -21.03
C SER A 66 -1.81 18.96 -19.93
N GLY A 67 -2.26 19.17 -18.70
CA GLY A 67 -1.78 18.45 -17.52
C GLY A 67 -1.38 19.38 -16.39
N VAL A 68 -0.69 18.82 -15.40
CA VAL A 68 -0.22 19.49 -14.19
C VAL A 68 1.30 19.64 -14.29
N ALA A 69 1.84 20.80 -13.90
CA ALA A 69 3.29 20.95 -13.75
C ALA A 69 3.79 20.09 -12.60
N VAL A 70 4.99 19.56 -12.72
CA VAL A 70 5.62 18.67 -11.74
C VAL A 70 7.01 19.20 -11.47
N ASP A 71 7.19 19.77 -10.29
CA ASP A 71 8.46 20.32 -9.82
C ASP A 71 8.89 19.74 -8.46
N ASP A 72 8.02 18.99 -7.79
CA ASP A 72 8.35 18.24 -6.58
C ASP A 72 7.76 16.82 -6.59
N CYS A 73 8.43 15.89 -5.93
CA CYS A 73 7.89 14.56 -5.64
C CYS A 73 6.47 14.62 -5.02
N ALA A 74 6.17 15.64 -4.21
CA ALA A 74 4.88 15.90 -3.58
C ALA A 74 3.73 16.13 -4.58
N ASP A 75 4.03 16.42 -5.85
CA ASP A 75 3.00 16.55 -6.89
C ASP A 75 2.49 15.18 -7.35
N GLY A 76 3.27 14.11 -7.19
CA GLY A 76 2.96 12.76 -7.64
C GLY A 76 1.54 12.27 -7.29
N PRO A 77 1.07 12.39 -6.04
CA PRO A 77 -0.29 12.01 -5.64
C PRO A 77 -1.42 12.72 -6.40
N SER A 78 -1.18 13.92 -6.93
CA SER A 78 -2.17 14.64 -7.74
C SER A 78 -2.31 14.09 -9.17
N LEU A 79 -1.36 13.26 -9.60
CA LEU A 79 -1.28 12.71 -10.96
C LEU A 79 -2.03 11.38 -11.13
N VAL A 80 -2.53 10.80 -10.03
CA VAL A 80 -3.23 9.52 -10.03
C VAL A 80 -4.75 9.76 -10.04
N GLU A 81 -5.47 9.03 -10.89
CA GLU A 81 -6.95 9.07 -10.89
C GLU A 81 -7.48 8.56 -9.54
N GLY A 82 -8.29 9.40 -8.88
CA GLY A 82 -8.83 9.14 -7.53
C GLY A 82 -8.31 10.08 -6.44
N GLY A 83 -7.32 10.93 -6.75
CA GLY A 83 -6.81 11.95 -5.83
C GLY A 83 -5.84 11.42 -4.77
N ALA A 84 -5.62 12.22 -3.72
CA ALA A 84 -4.62 11.97 -2.70
C ALA A 84 -4.74 10.56 -2.10
N LEU A 85 -3.62 9.84 -2.09
CA LEU A 85 -3.51 8.47 -1.57
C LEU A 85 -3.77 8.46 -0.05
N SER A 86 -4.99 8.07 0.35
CA SER A 86 -5.34 7.94 1.77
C SER A 86 -4.45 6.93 2.47
N GLY A 87 -3.74 7.36 3.52
CA GLY A 87 -2.84 6.51 4.30
C GLY A 87 -1.41 6.40 3.75
N TYR A 88 -1.05 7.24 2.77
CA TYR A 88 0.31 7.35 2.26
C TYR A 88 0.78 8.81 2.28
N THR A 89 2.07 9.00 2.55
CA THR A 89 2.75 10.29 2.41
C THR A 89 3.89 10.14 1.43
N VAL A 90 4.32 11.25 0.86
CA VAL A 90 5.40 11.28 -0.13
C VAL A 90 6.47 12.26 0.37
N ASN A 91 7.74 11.98 0.09
CA ASN A 91 8.82 12.92 0.39
C ASN A 91 8.71 14.19 -0.46
N THR A 92 9.12 15.31 0.09
CA THR A 92 9.30 16.54 -0.70
C THR A 92 10.72 16.55 -1.25
N SER A 93 10.86 16.53 -2.57
CA SER A 93 12.16 16.62 -3.22
C SER A 93 11.97 17.25 -4.59
N GLY A 94 12.62 18.39 -4.79
CA GLY A 94 12.53 19.14 -6.03
C GLY A 94 13.06 18.31 -7.22
N VAL A 95 12.33 18.36 -8.33
CA VAL A 95 12.63 17.66 -9.56
C VAL A 95 12.67 18.68 -10.71
N ASN A 96 13.82 18.80 -11.36
CA ASN A 96 13.95 19.70 -12.49
C ASN A 96 13.20 19.15 -13.72
N ALA A 97 12.70 20.06 -14.57
CA ALA A 97 12.08 19.68 -15.83
C ALA A 97 13.01 18.80 -16.69
N GLY A 98 12.47 17.68 -17.19
CA GLY A 98 13.19 16.70 -17.99
C GLY A 98 14.09 15.74 -17.19
N GLN A 99 14.20 15.90 -15.87
CA GLN A 99 14.93 14.95 -15.01
C GLN A 99 13.98 13.97 -14.34
N THR A 100 14.41 12.70 -14.25
CA THR A 100 13.71 11.68 -13.48
C THR A 100 14.33 11.55 -12.10
N ALA A 101 13.55 11.79 -11.06
CA ALA A 101 13.90 11.57 -9.67
C ALA A 101 13.32 10.26 -9.14
N SER A 102 13.98 9.69 -8.12
CA SER A 102 13.48 8.58 -7.34
C SER A 102 12.82 9.11 -6.07
N CYS A 103 11.50 9.29 -6.12
CA CYS A 103 10.69 9.72 -5.01
C CYS A 103 10.34 8.53 -4.11
N THR A 104 9.99 8.80 -2.85
CA THR A 104 9.65 7.80 -1.84
C THR A 104 8.25 8.03 -1.33
N VAL A 105 7.42 6.99 -1.42
CA VAL A 105 6.10 6.92 -0.79
C VAL A 105 6.22 6.11 0.51
N THR A 106 5.61 6.62 1.57
CA THR A 106 5.64 6.06 2.92
C THR A 106 4.21 5.76 3.36
N GLN A 107 3.95 4.53 3.80
CA GLN A 107 2.65 4.18 4.37
C GLN A 107 2.55 4.70 5.81
N THR A 108 1.49 5.45 6.13
CA THR A 108 1.34 6.09 7.46
C THR A 108 1.13 5.08 8.60
N SER A 109 0.53 3.92 8.31
CA SER A 109 0.22 2.90 9.33
C SER A 109 1.40 2.02 9.73
N THR A 110 2.34 1.74 8.83
CA THR A 110 3.43 0.79 9.05
C THR A 110 4.81 1.43 8.93
N THR A 111 4.89 2.68 8.46
CA THR A 111 6.11 3.40 8.10
C THR A 111 6.95 2.73 7.00
N ASN A 112 6.42 1.69 6.36
CA ASN A 112 7.08 1.06 5.22
C ASN A 112 7.15 2.03 4.04
N THR A 113 8.27 1.98 3.32
CA THR A 113 8.54 2.86 2.20
C THR A 113 8.72 2.08 0.89
N ALA A 114 8.35 2.71 -0.22
CA ALA A 114 8.66 2.25 -1.56
C ALA A 114 9.06 3.44 -2.43
N SER A 115 9.95 3.19 -3.39
CA SER A 115 10.38 4.21 -4.34
C SER A 115 9.55 4.16 -5.62
N TYR A 116 9.28 5.32 -6.18
CA TYR A 116 8.69 5.47 -7.51
C TYR A 116 9.45 6.51 -8.33
N SER A 117 9.41 6.36 -9.64
CA SER A 117 10.04 7.30 -10.57
C SER A 117 9.08 8.42 -10.93
N LEU A 118 9.56 9.65 -10.88
CA LEU A 118 8.81 10.83 -11.28
C LEU A 118 9.71 11.73 -12.12
N THR A 119 9.17 12.25 -13.21
CA THR A 119 9.92 13.06 -14.18
C THR A 119 9.34 14.46 -14.16
N GLY A 120 10.17 15.43 -13.81
CA GLY A 120 9.74 16.82 -13.71
C GLY A 120 9.34 17.37 -15.07
N ILE A 121 8.33 18.24 -15.10
CA ILE A 121 7.89 18.94 -16.30
C ILE A 121 7.21 20.26 -15.92
N ASN A 122 7.72 21.36 -16.46
CA ASN A 122 7.23 22.72 -16.17
C ASN A 122 6.04 23.13 -17.01
#